data_AF-A0A2T1GJE5-F1
#
_entry.id   AF-A0A2T1GJE5-F1
#
_cell.length_a   1.000
_cell.length_b   1.000
_cell.length_c   1.000
_cell.angle_alpha   90.00
_cell.angle_beta   90.00
_cell.angle_gamma   90.00
#
_symmetry.space_group_name_H-M   'P 1'
#
loop_
_entity.id
_entity.type
_entity.pdbx_description
1 polymer ?
#
loop_
_entity_poly.entity_id
_entity_poly.type
_entity_poly.pdbx_seq_one_letter_code
_entity_poly.pdbx_strand_id
1 'polypeptide(L)'
;MFKLYRLEEKARILAALKANGSILLCGDEGSGKTVLLDAVREELTADGYVLAAILTPATQRQMLIAICEQLEIETIEVEGKAMTVEKLKWAVADYFRANPATFLIFDDAHQLDPKFRTWLKNLQRQGVSLLLAATKPPRTDIFLNTPALVLRPLPDYFIRDLMATAGELRGLNLSQSQLADLQQRAGGNPALAIRSIDEEYLGLEIEGGDRSDYFDITPLLILAATGFVMLRFFAVGTDSRLLYVIAGMSGALFIGLTYMLRSLPKDSKRVS
;
A
#
# COMPACT_ATOMS: atom_id res chain seq x y z
N MET A 1 -23.92 -6.57 2.74
CA MET A 1 -22.64 -7.30 2.62
C MET A 1 -21.83 -6.61 1.54
N PHE A 2 -20.60 -6.15 1.81
CA PHE A 2 -19.78 -5.52 0.79
C PHE A 2 -19.33 -6.56 -0.24
N LYS A 3 -19.55 -6.29 -1.52
CA LYS A 3 -19.11 -7.14 -2.62
C LYS A 3 -17.59 -7.09 -2.73
N LEU A 4 -16.93 -8.24 -2.74
CA LEU A 4 -15.49 -8.33 -2.94
C LEU A 4 -15.17 -8.27 -4.43
N TYR A 5 -14.52 -7.19 -4.87
CA TYR A 5 -14.15 -7.00 -6.29
C TYR A 5 -12.81 -7.64 -6.66
N ARG A 6 -11.92 -7.89 -5.68
CA ARG A 6 -10.53 -8.36 -5.88
C ARG A 6 -10.40 -9.89 -5.76
N LEU A 7 -11.19 -10.62 -6.52
CA LEU A 7 -11.23 -12.10 -6.45
C LEU A 7 -9.92 -12.74 -6.94
N GLU A 8 -9.31 -12.19 -7.99
CA GLU A 8 -8.04 -12.71 -8.52
C GLU A 8 -6.88 -12.50 -7.54
N GLU A 9 -6.78 -11.31 -6.95
CA GLU A 9 -5.75 -11.02 -5.95
C GLU A 9 -5.94 -11.89 -4.71
N LYS A 10 -7.18 -12.09 -4.26
CA LYS A 10 -7.51 -13.01 -3.17
C LYS A 10 -7.01 -14.43 -3.47
N ALA A 11 -7.33 -14.97 -4.65
CA ALA A 11 -6.90 -16.31 -5.06
C ALA A 11 -5.37 -16.46 -5.08
N ARG A 12 -4.65 -15.43 -5.57
CA ARG A 12 -3.17 -15.42 -5.57
C ARG A 12 -2.58 -15.41 -4.16
N ILE A 13 -3.16 -14.61 -3.25
CA ILE A 13 -2.73 -14.56 -1.84
C ILE A 13 -2.93 -15.93 -1.19
N LEU A 14 -4.11 -16.53 -1.35
CA LEU A 14 -4.42 -17.85 -0.78
C LEU A 14 -3.50 -18.94 -1.33
N ALA A 15 -3.25 -18.97 -2.64
CA ALA A 15 -2.33 -19.92 -3.26
C ALA A 15 -0.90 -19.76 -2.71
N ALA A 16 -0.43 -18.53 -2.53
CA ALA A 16 0.89 -18.27 -1.95
C ALA A 16 1.00 -18.72 -0.49
N LEU A 17 -0.02 -18.43 0.33
CA LEU A 17 -0.05 -18.84 1.74
C LEU A 17 -0.12 -20.36 1.89
N LYS A 18 -1.00 -21.04 1.14
CA LYS A 18 -1.13 -22.51 1.15
C LYS A 18 0.14 -23.23 0.67
N ALA A 19 0.99 -22.55 -0.11
CA ALA A 19 2.30 -23.03 -0.51
C ALA A 19 3.41 -22.78 0.54
N ASN A 20 3.04 -22.44 1.79
CA ASN A 20 3.94 -21.98 2.85
C ASN A 20 4.79 -20.75 2.49
N GLY A 21 4.26 -19.91 1.61
CA GLY A 21 4.88 -18.65 1.23
C GLY A 21 4.46 -17.50 2.14
N SER A 22 5.31 -16.47 2.23
CA SER A 22 4.90 -15.17 2.73
C SER A 22 4.61 -14.21 1.58
N ILE A 23 3.65 -13.31 1.76
CA ILE A 23 3.30 -12.32 0.75
C ILE A 23 3.06 -10.94 1.37
N LEU A 24 3.52 -9.90 0.68
CA LEU A 24 3.36 -8.50 1.05
C LEU A 24 2.34 -7.84 0.13
N LEU A 25 1.19 -7.47 0.66
CA LEU A 25 0.15 -6.71 0.00
C LEU A 25 0.47 -5.21 0.06
N CYS A 26 0.84 -4.64 -1.09
CA CYS A 26 1.14 -3.22 -1.24
C CYS A 26 -0.04 -2.50 -1.90
N GLY A 27 -0.34 -1.30 -1.47
CA GLY A 27 -1.32 -0.45 -2.15
C GLY A 27 -1.47 0.90 -1.47
N ASP A 28 -2.04 1.85 -2.17
CA ASP A 28 -2.34 3.16 -1.60
C ASP A 28 -3.38 3.05 -0.47
N GLU A 29 -3.45 4.08 0.36
CA GLU A 29 -4.47 4.19 1.39
C GLU A 29 -5.87 4.13 0.75
N GLY A 30 -6.79 3.38 1.36
CA GLY A 30 -8.13 3.20 0.80
C GLY A 30 -8.26 2.22 -0.38
N SER A 31 -7.16 1.65 -0.89
CA SER A 31 -7.19 0.69 -2.03
C SER A 31 -7.93 -0.64 -1.79
N GLY A 32 -8.41 -0.88 -0.57
CA GLY A 32 -9.14 -2.08 -0.17
C GLY A 32 -8.28 -3.18 0.45
N LYS A 33 -7.07 -2.86 0.96
CA LYS A 33 -6.17 -3.84 1.60
C LYS A 33 -6.82 -4.57 2.77
N THR A 34 -7.38 -3.83 3.74
CA THR A 34 -8.04 -4.39 4.92
C THR A 34 -9.21 -5.30 4.55
N VAL A 35 -10.07 -4.87 3.61
CA VAL A 35 -11.18 -5.69 3.09
C VAL A 35 -10.68 -7.00 2.47
N LEU A 36 -9.56 -6.94 1.73
CA LEU A 36 -8.96 -8.12 1.13
C LEU A 36 -8.32 -9.04 2.19
N LEU A 37 -7.66 -8.48 3.20
CA LEU A 37 -7.12 -9.24 4.33
C LEU A 37 -8.23 -9.99 5.09
N ASP A 38 -9.34 -9.32 5.39
CA ASP A 38 -10.48 -9.94 6.05
C ASP A 38 -11.08 -11.07 5.21
N ALA A 39 -11.25 -10.85 3.91
CA ALA A 39 -11.77 -11.90 3.03
C ALA A 39 -10.83 -13.12 2.90
N VAL A 40 -9.51 -12.92 3.02
CA VAL A 40 -8.52 -14.02 3.07
C VAL A 40 -8.58 -14.72 4.42
N ARG A 41 -8.66 -13.97 5.51
CA ARG A 41 -8.81 -14.49 6.88
C ARG A 41 -10.04 -15.39 7.00
N GLU A 42 -11.19 -14.92 6.55
CA GLU A 42 -12.44 -15.66 6.56
C GLU A 42 -12.34 -16.98 5.79
N GLU A 43 -11.71 -16.98 4.61
CA GLU A 43 -11.56 -18.19 3.81
C GLU A 43 -10.58 -19.19 4.45
N LEU A 44 -9.45 -18.72 4.99
CA LEU A 44 -8.50 -19.60 5.68
C LEU A 44 -9.12 -20.25 6.93
N THR A 45 -9.89 -19.48 7.70
CA THR A 45 -10.62 -20.01 8.86
C THR A 45 -11.71 -20.99 8.42
N ALA A 46 -12.44 -20.71 7.33
CA ALA A 46 -13.45 -21.62 6.79
C ALA A 46 -12.84 -22.95 6.28
N ASP A 47 -11.62 -22.88 5.74
CA ASP A 47 -10.83 -24.04 5.32
C ASP A 47 -10.21 -24.82 6.50
N GLY A 48 -10.40 -24.35 7.75
CA GLY A 48 -9.94 -25.02 8.96
C GLY A 48 -8.49 -24.74 9.34
N TYR A 49 -7.85 -23.73 8.76
CA TYR A 49 -6.50 -23.32 9.14
C TYR A 49 -6.51 -22.48 10.42
N VAL A 50 -5.49 -22.68 11.25
CA VAL A 50 -5.22 -21.83 12.41
C VAL A 50 -4.48 -20.58 11.94
N LEU A 51 -4.90 -19.42 12.42
CA LEU A 51 -4.26 -18.15 12.10
C LEU A 51 -4.35 -17.18 13.28
N ALA A 52 -3.39 -16.24 13.34
CA ALA A 52 -3.53 -15.05 14.15
C ALA A 52 -3.42 -13.79 13.28
N ALA A 53 -4.37 -12.89 13.45
CA ALA A 53 -4.49 -11.65 12.70
C ALA A 53 -4.38 -10.43 13.63
N ILE A 54 -3.49 -9.50 13.26
CA ILE A 54 -3.33 -8.20 13.90
C ILE A 54 -3.69 -7.13 12.87
N LEU A 55 -4.94 -6.66 12.94
CA LEU A 55 -5.50 -5.70 11.99
C LEU A 55 -5.33 -4.25 12.46
N THR A 56 -4.90 -4.03 13.69
CA THR A 56 -4.68 -2.70 14.24
C THR A 56 -3.29 -2.63 14.88
N PRO A 57 -2.44 -1.67 14.48
CA PRO A 57 -1.16 -1.46 15.11
C PRO A 57 -1.30 -1.21 16.61
N ALA A 58 -0.54 -1.95 17.40
CA ALA A 58 -0.51 -1.82 18.86
C ALA A 58 0.94 -1.92 19.35
N THR A 59 1.14 -1.80 20.67
CA THR A 59 2.47 -2.02 21.24
C THR A 59 2.93 -3.46 20.99
N GLN A 60 4.25 -3.69 20.91
CA GLN A 60 4.82 -5.03 20.72
C GLN A 60 4.26 -6.06 21.71
N ARG A 61 4.10 -5.67 22.99
CA ARG A 61 3.56 -6.56 24.02
C ARG A 61 2.10 -6.90 23.76
N GLN A 62 1.26 -5.90 23.43
CA GLN A 62 -0.16 -6.12 23.13
C GLN A 62 -0.34 -7.02 21.89
N MET A 63 0.44 -6.81 20.83
CA MET A 63 0.39 -7.66 19.64
C MET A 63 0.78 -9.11 19.96
N LEU A 64 1.84 -9.32 20.76
CA LEU A 64 2.24 -10.67 21.17
C LEU A 64 1.18 -11.36 22.02
N ILE A 65 0.56 -10.62 22.96
CA ILE A 65 -0.55 -11.15 23.77
C ILE A 65 -1.73 -11.52 22.87
N ALA A 66 -2.12 -10.64 21.95
CA ALA A 66 -3.22 -10.90 21.02
C ALA A 66 -2.93 -12.12 20.11
N ILE A 67 -1.69 -12.30 19.68
CA ILE A 67 -1.29 -13.52 18.94
C ILE A 67 -1.41 -14.75 19.85
N CYS A 68 -0.93 -14.68 21.09
CA CYS A 68 -1.01 -15.81 22.02
C CYS A 68 -2.47 -16.17 22.32
N GLU A 69 -3.34 -15.19 22.54
CA GLU A 69 -4.78 -15.39 22.77
C GLU A 69 -5.46 -16.06 21.57
N GLN A 70 -5.16 -15.60 20.35
CA GLN A 70 -5.72 -16.18 19.12
C GLN A 70 -5.21 -17.59 18.82
N LEU A 71 -3.99 -17.93 19.26
CA LEU A 71 -3.38 -19.25 19.09
C LEU A 71 -3.54 -20.16 20.31
N GLU A 72 -4.29 -19.72 21.32
CA GLU A 72 -4.49 -20.42 22.60
C GLU A 72 -3.17 -20.78 23.33
N ILE A 73 -2.17 -19.90 23.22
CA ILE A 73 -0.89 -20.01 23.93
C ILE A 73 -0.99 -19.35 25.30
N GLU A 74 -0.56 -20.06 26.34
CA GLU A 74 -0.53 -19.52 27.71
C GLU A 74 0.39 -18.30 27.83
N THR A 75 -0.13 -17.21 28.40
CA THR A 75 0.61 -15.94 28.59
C THR A 75 1.07 -15.72 30.03
N ILE A 76 0.75 -16.66 30.91
CA ILE A 76 1.06 -16.65 32.35
C ILE A 76 1.97 -17.84 32.63
N GLU A 77 3.01 -17.62 33.43
CA GLU A 77 3.90 -18.69 33.87
C GLU A 77 3.23 -19.57 34.93
N VAL A 78 3.76 -20.77 35.17
CA VAL A 78 3.26 -21.72 36.19
C VAL A 78 3.18 -21.09 37.59
N GLU A 79 4.04 -20.09 37.86
CA GLU A 79 4.07 -19.31 39.11
C GLU A 79 2.99 -18.20 39.18
N GLY A 80 2.10 -18.09 38.19
CA GLY A 80 1.04 -17.07 38.12
C GLY A 80 1.50 -15.69 37.64
N LYS A 81 2.75 -15.55 37.18
CA LYS A 81 3.32 -14.28 36.72
C LYS A 81 3.15 -14.10 35.22
N ALA A 82 2.76 -12.90 34.78
CA ALA A 82 2.67 -12.58 33.36
C ALA A 82 4.04 -12.69 32.67
N MET A 83 4.07 -13.35 31.50
CA MET A 83 5.32 -13.54 30.74
C MET A 83 5.93 -12.21 30.29
N THR A 84 7.26 -12.19 30.19
CA THR A 84 8.01 -11.07 29.59
C THR A 84 7.85 -11.09 28.06
N VAL A 85 8.14 -9.96 27.40
CA VAL A 85 8.08 -9.86 25.93
C VAL A 85 8.96 -10.92 25.26
N GLU A 86 10.13 -11.21 25.82
CA GLU A 86 11.06 -12.19 25.25
C GLU A 86 10.55 -13.63 25.42
N LYS A 87 9.93 -13.94 26.56
CA LYS A 87 9.26 -15.24 26.77
C LYS A 87 8.07 -15.41 25.83
N LEU A 88 7.25 -14.38 25.63
CA LEU A 88 6.14 -14.40 24.67
C LEU A 88 6.62 -14.66 23.25
N LYS A 89 7.67 -13.97 22.79
CA LYS A 89 8.27 -14.22 21.46
C LYS A 89 8.73 -15.66 21.30
N TRP A 90 9.32 -16.23 22.35
CA TRP A 90 9.84 -17.59 22.32
C TRP A 90 8.69 -18.61 22.30
N ALA A 91 7.66 -18.42 23.13
CA ALA A 91 6.46 -19.26 23.13
C ALA A 91 5.75 -19.26 21.77
N VAL A 92 5.59 -18.08 21.16
CA VAL A 92 5.04 -17.95 19.81
C VAL A 92 5.91 -18.67 18.78
N ALA A 93 7.23 -18.46 18.81
CA ALA A 93 8.14 -19.13 17.87
C ALA A 93 8.14 -20.66 18.01
N ASP A 94 8.04 -21.17 19.24
CA ASP A 94 7.97 -22.61 19.51
C ASP A 94 6.65 -23.21 19.01
N TYR A 95 5.53 -22.50 19.23
CA TYR A 95 4.23 -22.88 18.69
C TYR A 95 4.27 -23.02 17.16
N PHE A 96 4.85 -22.04 16.46
CA PHE A 96 4.96 -22.09 14.99
C PHE A 96 5.85 -23.23 14.49
N ARG A 97 6.85 -23.64 15.28
CA ARG A 97 7.68 -24.81 14.95
C ARG A 97 6.89 -26.11 15.07
N ALA A 98 6.02 -26.21 16.07
CA ALA A 98 5.13 -27.35 16.26
C ALA A 98 3.96 -27.37 15.25
N ASN A 99 3.49 -26.19 14.83
CA ASN A 99 2.32 -26.00 13.98
C ASN A 99 2.66 -25.22 12.70
N PRO A 100 3.36 -25.83 11.73
CA PRO A 100 3.84 -25.13 10.52
C PRO A 100 2.71 -24.66 9.58
N ALA A 101 1.50 -25.20 9.72
CA ALA A 101 0.32 -24.81 8.94
C ALA A 101 -0.44 -23.60 9.53
N THR A 102 0.21 -22.82 10.41
CA THR A 102 -0.37 -21.64 11.05
C THR A 102 0.03 -20.37 10.29
N PHE A 103 -0.92 -19.47 10.07
CA PHE A 103 -0.69 -18.20 9.37
C PHE A 103 -0.64 -17.00 10.32
N LEU A 104 0.22 -16.02 10.02
CA LEU A 104 0.15 -14.70 10.63
C LEU A 104 -0.27 -13.66 9.61
N ILE A 105 -1.24 -12.83 10.00
CA ILE A 105 -1.75 -11.73 9.18
C ILE A 105 -1.52 -10.41 9.91
N PHE A 106 -0.90 -9.44 9.24
CA PHE A 106 -0.70 -8.09 9.78
C PHE A 106 -1.23 -7.06 8.80
N ASP A 107 -2.17 -6.23 9.25
CA ASP A 107 -2.48 -4.97 8.56
C ASP A 107 -1.52 -3.86 9.00
N ASP A 108 -1.38 -2.84 8.16
CA ASP A 108 -0.52 -1.68 8.38
C ASP A 108 0.89 -2.03 8.90
N ALA A 109 1.49 -3.08 8.34
CA ALA A 109 2.78 -3.62 8.78
C ALA A 109 3.92 -2.58 8.75
N HIS A 110 3.79 -1.53 7.94
CA HIS A 110 4.71 -0.39 7.88
C HIS A 110 4.77 0.43 9.19
N GLN A 111 3.74 0.36 10.03
CA GLN A 111 3.68 1.01 11.34
C GLN A 111 4.33 0.17 12.45
N LEU A 112 4.68 -1.08 12.19
CA LEU A 112 5.31 -1.96 13.18
C LEU A 112 6.70 -1.44 13.56
N ASP A 113 7.01 -1.56 14.85
CA ASP A 113 8.33 -1.21 15.38
C ASP A 113 9.46 -1.99 14.67
N PRO A 114 10.61 -1.37 14.36
CA PRO A 114 11.74 -2.04 13.69
C PRO A 114 12.23 -3.32 14.37
N LYS A 115 12.23 -3.38 15.71
CA LYS A 115 12.63 -4.60 16.44
C LYS A 115 11.62 -5.72 16.23
N PHE A 116 10.32 -5.39 16.19
CA PHE A 116 9.27 -6.36 15.89
C PHE A 116 9.35 -6.86 14.45
N ARG A 117 9.60 -5.96 13.48
CA ARG A 117 9.85 -6.35 12.07
C ARG A 117 11.05 -7.29 11.91
N THR A 118 12.12 -7.05 12.69
CA THR A 118 13.30 -7.93 12.73
C THR A 118 12.96 -9.32 13.26
N TRP A 119 12.12 -9.38 14.31
CA TRP A 119 11.63 -10.65 14.85
C TRP A 119 10.75 -11.40 13.84
N LEU A 120 9.80 -10.73 13.17
CA LEU A 120 8.98 -11.32 12.10
C LEU A 120 9.84 -11.86 10.95
N LYS A 121 10.89 -11.14 10.56
CA LYS A 121 11.85 -11.61 9.54
C LYS A 121 12.55 -12.90 9.96
N ASN A 122 12.84 -13.08 11.25
CA ASN A 122 13.42 -14.32 11.75
C ASN A 122 12.39 -15.47 11.75
N LEU A 123 11.13 -15.22 12.08
CA LEU A 123 10.05 -16.20 11.95
C LEU A 123 9.85 -16.63 10.49
N GLN A 124 9.83 -15.68 9.56
CA GLN A 124 9.74 -15.96 8.13
C GLN A 124 10.85 -16.91 7.66
N ARG A 125 12.09 -16.69 8.12
CA ARG A 125 13.24 -17.57 7.81
C ARG A 125 13.12 -18.96 8.41
N GLN A 126 12.31 -19.14 9.44
CA GLN A 126 11.99 -20.44 10.04
C GLN A 126 10.86 -21.16 9.31
N GLY A 127 10.32 -20.58 8.23
CA GLY A 127 9.26 -21.17 7.42
C GLY A 127 7.84 -20.75 7.82
N VAL A 128 7.70 -19.74 8.69
CA VAL A 128 6.38 -19.21 9.07
C VAL A 128 5.77 -18.42 7.92
N SER A 129 4.55 -18.77 7.54
CA SER A 129 3.77 -18.10 6.51
C SER A 129 3.18 -16.78 7.03
N LEU A 130 3.49 -15.69 6.33
CA LEU A 130 3.13 -14.33 6.74
C LEU A 130 2.38 -13.63 5.62
N LEU A 131 1.25 -13.00 5.95
CA LEU A 131 0.54 -12.05 5.10
C LEU A 131 0.70 -10.66 5.73
N LEU A 132 1.40 -9.76 5.03
CA LEU A 132 1.63 -8.40 5.49
C LEU A 132 0.92 -7.43 4.56
N ALA A 133 0.12 -6.50 5.04
CA ALA A 133 -0.35 -5.37 4.25
C ALA A 133 0.36 -4.09 4.65
N ALA A 134 0.71 -3.25 3.67
CA ALA A 134 1.39 -2.00 3.94
C ALA A 134 1.06 -0.92 2.91
N THR A 135 0.93 0.31 3.41
CA THR A 135 0.89 1.52 2.58
C THR A 135 2.32 2.03 2.44
N LYS A 136 2.85 2.07 1.19
CA LYS A 136 4.21 2.53 0.87
C LYS A 136 5.30 1.92 1.80
N PRO A 137 5.47 0.58 1.80
CA PRO A 137 6.40 -0.07 2.73
C PRO A 137 7.85 0.42 2.52
N PRO A 138 8.64 0.53 3.60
CA PRO A 138 10.05 0.86 3.48
C PRO A 138 10.79 -0.26 2.74
N ARG A 139 11.81 0.11 1.96
CA ARG A 139 12.64 -0.84 1.19
C ARG A 139 13.70 -1.53 2.06
N THR A 140 13.32 -1.98 3.25
CA THR A 140 14.22 -2.58 4.25
C THR A 140 13.58 -3.80 4.93
N ASP A 141 14.37 -4.51 5.74
CA ASP A 141 13.92 -5.52 6.70
C ASP A 141 13.11 -6.67 6.06
N ILE A 142 11.91 -6.92 6.59
CA ILE A 142 11.00 -7.98 6.16
C ILE A 142 10.38 -7.68 4.79
N PHE A 143 10.18 -6.40 4.46
CA PHE A 143 9.53 -6.00 3.21
C PHE A 143 10.39 -6.27 1.98
N LEU A 144 11.72 -6.20 2.11
CA LEU A 144 12.64 -6.49 1.01
C LEU A 144 12.69 -7.99 0.66
N ASN A 145 12.49 -8.88 1.64
CA ASN A 145 12.62 -10.33 1.45
C ASN A 145 11.28 -11.01 1.12
N THR A 146 10.17 -10.28 1.24
CA THR A 146 8.82 -10.83 1.05
C THR A 146 8.32 -10.47 -0.35
N PRO A 147 7.92 -11.47 -1.17
CA PRO A 147 7.29 -11.22 -2.47
C PRO A 147 6.10 -10.26 -2.34
N ALA A 148 6.09 -9.20 -3.15
CA ALA A 148 5.08 -8.16 -3.08
C ALA A 148 4.00 -8.31 -4.16
N LEU A 149 2.74 -8.27 -3.74
CA LEU A 149 1.57 -8.12 -4.60
C LEU A 149 1.06 -6.69 -4.50
N VAL A 150 1.17 -5.92 -5.59
CA VAL A 150 0.74 -4.52 -5.64
C VAL A 150 -0.70 -4.43 -6.12
N LEU A 151 -1.58 -3.88 -5.28
CA LEU A 151 -2.94 -3.55 -5.63
C LEU A 151 -2.96 -2.37 -6.58
N ARG A 152 -3.41 -2.63 -7.80
CA ARG A 152 -3.71 -1.59 -8.78
C ARG A 152 -5.05 -0.92 -8.46
N PRO A 153 -5.27 0.32 -8.91
CA PRO A 153 -6.59 0.95 -8.86
C PRO A 153 -7.65 0.02 -9.47
N LEU A 154 -8.84 0.01 -8.87
CA LEU A 154 -9.94 -0.78 -9.42
C LEU A 154 -10.36 -0.22 -10.78
N PRO A 155 -10.72 -1.09 -11.73
CA PRO A 155 -11.39 -0.69 -12.95
C PRO A 155 -12.64 0.16 -12.70
N ASP A 156 -12.87 1.09 -13.63
CA ASP A 156 -13.97 2.04 -13.62
C ASP A 156 -15.35 1.41 -13.42
N TYR A 157 -15.61 0.25 -14.03
CA TYR A 157 -16.89 -0.43 -13.89
C TYR A 157 -17.15 -0.93 -12.46
N PHE A 158 -16.11 -1.36 -11.74
CA PHE A 158 -16.24 -1.78 -10.34
C PHE A 158 -16.43 -0.59 -9.39
N ILE A 159 -15.74 0.52 -9.65
CA ILE A 159 -15.96 1.75 -8.88
C ILE A 159 -17.39 2.25 -9.07
N ARG A 160 -17.90 2.24 -10.31
CA ARG A 160 -19.28 2.65 -10.58
C ARG A 160 -20.30 1.77 -9.87
N ASP A 161 -20.12 0.45 -9.89
CA ASP A 161 -20.96 -0.51 -9.17
C ASP A 161 -20.93 -0.25 -7.65
N LEU A 162 -19.74 -0.01 -7.09
CA LEU A 162 -19.54 0.35 -5.69
C LEU A 162 -20.26 1.66 -5.33
N MET A 163 -20.12 2.70 -6.16
CA MET A 163 -20.72 4.01 -5.95
C MET A 163 -22.24 3.99 -6.09
N ALA A 164 -22.77 3.28 -7.08
CA ALA A 164 -24.20 3.09 -7.25
C ALA A 164 -24.80 2.40 -6.02
N THR A 165 -24.20 1.29 -5.59
CA THR A 165 -24.61 0.58 -4.37
C THR A 165 -24.53 1.50 -3.13
N ALA A 166 -23.45 2.27 -3.00
CA ALA A 166 -23.26 3.19 -1.89
C ALA A 166 -24.28 4.34 -1.88
N GLY A 167 -24.66 4.85 -3.06
CA GLY A 167 -25.66 5.91 -3.24
C GLY A 167 -27.07 5.41 -2.93
N GLU A 168 -27.44 4.22 -3.44
CA GLU A 168 -28.72 3.57 -3.14
C GLU A 168 -28.92 3.37 -1.64
N LEU A 169 -27.88 2.88 -0.93
CA LEU A 169 -27.91 2.71 0.52
C LEU A 169 -28.14 4.01 1.29
N ARG A 170 -27.79 5.15 0.70
CA ARG A 170 -27.97 6.49 1.28
C ARG A 170 -29.21 7.21 0.76
N GLY A 171 -30.01 6.55 -0.08
CA GLY A 171 -31.21 7.13 -0.69
C GLY A 171 -30.91 8.23 -1.72
N LEU A 172 -29.70 8.26 -2.29
CA LEU A 172 -29.34 9.22 -3.33
C LEU A 172 -29.77 8.70 -4.72
N ASN A 173 -30.54 9.52 -5.43
CA ASN A 173 -30.86 9.29 -6.84
C ASN A 173 -29.88 10.05 -7.73
N LEU A 174 -28.69 9.50 -7.92
CA LEU A 174 -27.65 10.11 -8.76
C LEU A 174 -27.87 9.77 -10.23
N SER A 175 -27.79 10.78 -11.09
CA SER A 175 -27.76 10.58 -12.54
C SER A 175 -26.43 9.94 -12.98
N GLN A 176 -26.43 9.31 -14.16
CA GLN A 176 -25.21 8.72 -14.74
C GLN A 176 -24.10 9.75 -14.95
N SER A 177 -24.45 11.02 -15.23
CA SER A 177 -23.47 12.11 -15.37
C SER A 177 -22.82 12.44 -14.03
N GLN A 178 -23.61 12.61 -12.97
CA GLN A 178 -23.10 12.89 -11.63
C GLN A 178 -22.21 11.76 -11.11
N LEU A 179 -22.62 10.50 -11.34
CA LEU A 179 -21.80 9.35 -11.00
C LEU A 179 -20.47 9.33 -11.73
N ALA A 180 -20.44 9.70 -13.02
CA ALA A 180 -19.19 9.78 -13.78
C ALA A 180 -18.25 10.87 -13.24
N ASP A 181 -18.78 12.04 -12.89
CA ASP A 181 -18.01 13.14 -12.31
C ASP A 181 -17.41 12.76 -10.95
N LEU A 182 -18.19 12.12 -10.08
CA LEU A 182 -17.72 11.63 -8.79
C LEU A 182 -16.70 10.48 -8.96
N GLN A 183 -16.93 9.58 -9.92
CA GLN A 183 -16.02 8.48 -10.23
C GLN A 183 -14.65 8.98 -10.69
N GLN A 184 -14.61 10.02 -11.51
CA GLN A 184 -13.35 10.62 -11.99
C GLN A 184 -12.49 11.13 -10.83
N ARG A 185 -13.11 11.61 -9.73
CA ARG A 185 -12.43 12.07 -8.51
C ARG A 185 -11.82 10.90 -7.73
N ALA A 186 -12.50 9.76 -7.68
CA ALA A 186 -12.04 8.59 -6.95
C ALA A 186 -10.84 7.89 -7.59
N GLY A 187 -10.65 8.02 -8.91
CA GLY A 187 -9.45 7.55 -9.62
C GLY A 187 -9.16 6.05 -9.44
N GLY A 188 -10.19 5.21 -9.27
CA GLY A 188 -10.01 3.77 -9.02
C GLY A 188 -9.80 3.40 -7.55
N ASN A 189 -9.86 4.34 -6.61
CA ASN A 189 -9.73 4.09 -5.17
C ASN A 189 -11.12 3.85 -4.52
N PRO A 190 -11.39 2.65 -3.96
CA PRO A 190 -12.67 2.33 -3.34
C PRO A 190 -13.06 3.26 -2.18
N ALA A 191 -12.11 3.65 -1.32
CA ALA A 191 -12.43 4.49 -0.17
C ALA A 191 -12.76 5.92 -0.59
N LEU A 192 -12.02 6.47 -1.58
CA LEU A 192 -12.34 7.78 -2.14
C LEU A 192 -13.68 7.76 -2.87
N ALA A 193 -14.03 6.66 -3.54
CA ALA A 193 -15.33 6.50 -4.20
C ALA A 193 -16.49 6.56 -3.21
N ILE A 194 -16.40 5.83 -2.09
CA ILE A 194 -17.42 5.86 -1.03
C ILE A 194 -17.46 7.25 -0.40
N ARG A 195 -16.30 7.85 -0.11
CA ARG A 195 -16.20 9.20 0.46
C ARG A 195 -16.85 10.26 -0.45
N SER A 196 -16.64 10.19 -1.76
CA SER A 196 -17.29 11.14 -2.69
C SER A 196 -18.82 11.02 -2.68
N ILE A 197 -19.36 9.82 -2.45
CA ILE A 197 -20.81 9.63 -2.27
C ILE A 197 -21.26 10.18 -0.91
N ASP A 198 -20.47 9.99 0.15
CA ASP A 198 -20.75 10.58 1.47
C ASP A 198 -20.75 12.11 1.43
N GLU A 199 -19.80 12.72 0.73
CA GLU A 199 -19.71 14.18 0.58
C GLU A 199 -20.90 14.74 -0.19
N GLU A 200 -21.33 14.06 -1.26
CA GLU A 200 -22.54 14.41 -2.02
C GLU A 200 -23.81 14.27 -1.16
N TYR A 201 -23.91 13.21 -0.35
CA TYR A 201 -25.02 13.02 0.58
C TYR A 201 -25.12 14.14 1.63
N LEU A 202 -23.97 14.63 2.10
CA LEU A 202 -23.88 15.70 3.08
C LEU A 202 -24.05 17.10 2.45
N GLY A 203 -24.11 17.21 1.12
CA GLY A 203 -24.24 18.49 0.42
C GLY A 203 -23.01 19.39 0.57
N LEU A 204 -21.83 18.80 0.73
CA LEU A 204 -20.58 19.56 0.89
C LEU A 204 -20.12 20.10 -0.47
N GLU A 205 -19.87 21.41 -0.57
CA GLU A 205 -19.17 22.00 -1.71
C GLU A 205 -17.68 21.67 -1.60
N ILE A 206 -17.12 20.99 -2.61
CA ILE A 206 -15.75 20.46 -2.56
C ILE A 206 -14.83 21.27 -3.48
N GLU A 207 -13.76 21.83 -2.91
CA GLU A 207 -12.61 22.38 -3.64
C GLU A 207 -11.64 21.25 -4.03
N GLY A 208 -11.46 20.98 -5.33
CA GLY A 208 -10.27 20.30 -5.90
C GLY A 208 -9.96 18.86 -5.48
N GLY A 209 -9.94 17.94 -6.44
CA GLY A 209 -9.73 16.50 -6.20
C GLY A 209 -8.49 16.13 -5.38
N ASP A 210 -8.69 15.22 -4.42
CA ASP A 210 -7.75 14.73 -3.39
C ASP A 210 -6.63 13.81 -3.95
N ARG A 211 -6.23 14.07 -5.20
CA ARG A 211 -5.41 13.18 -6.02
C ARG A 211 -3.94 13.56 -5.90
N SER A 212 -3.13 12.69 -5.31
CA SER A 212 -1.67 12.77 -5.40
C SER A 212 -1.14 12.10 -6.68
N ASP A 213 -1.77 12.36 -7.83
CA ASP A 213 -1.26 11.83 -9.10
C ASP A 213 0.04 12.55 -9.41
N TYR A 214 1.14 11.80 -9.36
CA TYR A 214 2.44 12.29 -9.78
C TYR A 214 2.36 12.57 -11.28
N PHE A 215 2.19 13.83 -11.66
CA PHE A 215 2.24 14.23 -13.06
C PHE A 215 3.66 13.97 -13.57
N ASP A 216 3.83 12.94 -14.41
CA ASP A 216 5.14 12.60 -14.97
C ASP A 216 5.57 13.70 -15.96
N ILE A 217 6.33 14.67 -15.46
CA ILE A 217 6.90 15.78 -16.23
C ILE A 217 8.06 15.34 -17.16
N THR A 218 8.45 14.05 -17.14
CA THR A 218 9.58 13.56 -17.94
C THR A 218 9.44 13.84 -19.45
N PRO A 219 8.28 13.67 -20.10
CA PRO A 219 8.11 14.01 -21.50
C PRO A 219 8.37 15.51 -21.79
N LEU A 220 7.93 16.39 -20.89
CA LEU A 220 8.15 17.84 -21.00
C LEU A 220 9.64 18.20 -20.87
N LEU A 221 10.33 17.54 -19.95
CA LEU A 221 11.77 17.75 -19.74
C LEU A 221 12.61 17.29 -20.95
N ILE A 222 12.24 16.15 -21.55
CA ILE A 222 12.88 15.64 -22.77
C ILE A 222 12.66 16.63 -23.92
N LEU A 223 11.44 17.15 -24.08
CA LEU A 223 11.11 18.13 -25.12
C LEU A 223 11.97 19.41 -24.99
N ALA A 224 12.10 19.94 -23.77
CA ALA A 224 12.95 21.10 -23.51
C ALA A 224 14.44 20.82 -23.80
N ALA A 225 14.95 19.65 -23.42
CA ALA A 225 16.33 19.24 -23.73
C ALA A 225 16.57 19.15 -25.25
N THR A 226 15.61 18.58 -26.00
CA THR A 226 15.67 18.54 -27.47
C THR A 226 15.67 19.95 -28.08
N GLY A 227 14.93 20.89 -27.49
CA GLY A 227 14.94 22.30 -27.91
C GLY A 227 16.33 22.95 -27.83
N PHE A 228 17.09 22.71 -26.76
CA PHE A 228 18.47 23.20 -26.64
C PHE A 228 19.41 22.58 -27.68
N VAL A 229 19.22 21.31 -28.03
CA VAL A 229 19.98 20.65 -29.11
C VAL A 229 19.63 21.26 -30.46
N MET A 230 18.36 21.52 -30.75
CA MET A 230 17.93 22.19 -31.99
C MET A 230 18.51 23.60 -32.12
N LEU A 231 18.48 24.40 -31.05
CA LEU A 231 19.07 25.75 -31.01
C LEU A 231 20.56 25.74 -31.36
N ARG A 232 21.28 24.68 -30.98
CA ARG A 232 22.70 24.52 -31.34
C ARG A 232 22.89 24.35 -32.85
N PHE A 233 22.01 23.63 -33.54
CA PHE A 233 22.06 23.49 -34.99
C PHE A 233 21.68 24.79 -35.72
N PHE A 234 20.68 25.52 -35.22
CA PHE A 234 20.36 26.85 -35.74
C PHE A 234 21.51 27.85 -35.56
N ALA A 235 22.23 27.79 -34.44
CA ALA A 235 23.39 28.65 -34.21
C ALA A 235 24.52 28.39 -35.21
N VAL A 236 24.76 27.13 -35.56
CA VAL A 236 25.71 26.76 -36.62
C VAL A 236 25.23 27.25 -37.99
N GLY A 237 23.94 27.09 -38.30
CA GLY A 237 23.37 27.56 -39.58
C GLY A 237 23.35 29.08 -39.75
N THR A 238 23.33 29.84 -38.67
CA THR A 238 23.34 31.32 -38.65
C THR A 238 24.71 31.93 -38.40
N ASP A 239 25.76 31.10 -38.30
CA ASP A 239 27.13 31.46 -37.92
C ASP A 239 27.24 32.29 -36.62
N SER A 240 26.26 32.15 -35.73
CA SER A 240 26.18 32.88 -34.48
C SER A 240 26.87 32.12 -33.36
N ARG A 241 28.13 32.47 -33.12
CA ARG A 241 28.93 31.91 -32.00
C ARG A 241 28.28 32.19 -30.64
N LEU A 242 27.66 33.35 -30.48
CA LEU A 242 26.97 33.72 -29.24
C LEU A 242 25.78 32.78 -28.96
N LEU A 243 24.95 32.54 -29.98
CA LEU A 243 23.77 31.66 -29.84
C LEU A 243 24.19 30.22 -29.53
N TYR A 244 25.30 29.76 -30.13
CA TYR A 244 25.84 28.43 -29.89
C TYR A 244 26.28 28.24 -28.44
N VAL A 245 26.99 29.23 -27.89
CA VAL A 245 27.45 29.21 -26.49
C VAL A 245 26.27 29.30 -25.53
N ILE A 246 25.31 30.20 -25.76
CA ILE A 246 24.12 30.34 -24.91
C ILE A 246 23.30 29.04 -24.92
N ALA A 247 23.04 28.45 -26.08
CA ALA A 247 22.30 27.19 -26.18
C ALA A 247 23.02 26.04 -25.43
N GLY A 248 24.34 25.95 -25.54
CA GLY A 248 25.14 24.96 -24.83
C GLY A 248 25.14 25.15 -23.31
N MET A 249 25.31 26.38 -22.84
CA MET A 249 25.31 26.72 -21.41
C MET A 249 23.92 26.50 -20.79
N SER A 250 22.86 26.98 -21.43
CA SER A 250 21.49 26.80 -20.96
C SER A 250 21.07 25.32 -20.96
N GLY A 251 21.45 24.56 -21.98
CA GLY A 251 21.19 23.11 -22.03
C GLY A 251 21.93 22.35 -20.92
N ALA A 252 23.21 22.67 -20.68
CA ALA A 252 23.98 22.05 -19.60
C ALA A 252 23.38 22.38 -18.21
N LEU A 253 22.98 23.63 -18.00
CA LEU A 253 22.34 24.07 -16.75
C LEU A 253 20.98 23.40 -16.55
N PHE A 254 20.19 23.26 -17.62
CA PHE A 254 18.91 22.55 -17.59
C PHE A 254 19.06 21.07 -17.22
N ILE A 255 20.03 20.37 -17.82
CA ILE A 255 20.30 18.95 -17.50
C ILE A 255 20.79 18.82 -16.05
N GLY A 256 21.71 19.70 -15.61
CA GLY A 256 22.22 19.72 -14.24
C GLY A 256 21.11 19.95 -13.20
N LEU A 257 20.24 20.93 -13.44
CA LEU A 257 19.09 21.21 -12.57
C LEU A 257 18.08 20.05 -12.56
N THR A 258 17.81 19.46 -13.73
CA THR A 258 16.91 18.30 -13.85
C THR A 258 17.46 17.09 -13.09
N TYR A 259 18.76 16.84 -13.18
CA TYR A 259 19.42 15.77 -12.44
C TYR A 259 19.37 16.02 -10.93
N MET A 260 19.63 17.26 -10.50
CA MET A 260 19.54 17.66 -9.10
C MET A 260 18.11 17.51 -8.54
N LEU A 261 17.10 17.99 -9.27
CA LEU A 261 15.69 17.84 -8.88
C LEU A 261 15.26 16.38 -8.78
N ARG A 262 15.85 15.49 -9.59
CA ARG A 262 15.61 14.04 -9.53
C ARG A 262 16.40 13.34 -8.43
N SER A 263 17.55 13.88 -8.03
CA SER A 263 18.42 13.32 -6.99
C SER A 263 18.09 13.80 -5.58
N LEU A 264 17.33 14.90 -5.45
CA LEU A 264 16.74 15.30 -4.17
C LEU A 264 15.86 14.16 -3.64
N PRO A 265 16.06 13.73 -2.38
CA PRO A 265 15.16 12.76 -1.76
C PRO A 265 13.75 13.35 -1.78
N LYS A 266 12.83 12.66 -2.46
CA LYS A 266 11.42 13.05 -2.53
C LYS A 266 10.91 13.05 -1.08
N ASP A 267 10.63 14.24 -0.55
CA ASP A 267 10.46 14.46 0.87
C ASP A 267 9.49 13.46 1.51
N SER A 268 10.02 12.78 2.52
CA SER A 268 9.27 12.37 3.69
C SER A 268 8.61 13.60 4.32
N LYS A 269 7.29 13.57 4.51
CA LYS A 269 6.54 14.36 5.49
C LYS A 269 6.71 15.89 5.45
N ARG A 270 5.66 16.59 5.03
CA ARG A 270 5.19 17.77 5.76
C ARG A 270 3.73 17.55 6.14
N VAL A 271 3.54 17.21 7.40
CA VAL A 271 2.29 17.43 8.13
C VAL A 271 2.47 18.79 8.80
N SER A 272 1.58 19.72 8.47
CA SER A 272 1.09 20.77 9.36
C SER A 272 -0.43 20.73 9.28
#